data_AF-A0A4U6RRX4-F1
#
_entry.id   AF-A0A4U6RRX4-F1
#
_cell.length_a   1.000
_cell.length_b   1.000
_cell.length_c   1.000
_cell.angle_alpha   90.00
_cell.angle_beta   90.00
_cell.angle_gamma   90.00
#
_symmetry.space_group_name_H-M   'P 1'
#
loop_
_entity.id
_entity.type
_entity.pdbx_description
1 polymer ?
#
loop_
_entity_poly.entity_id
_entity_poly.type
_entity_poly.pdbx_seq_one_letter_code
_entity_poly.pdbx_strand_id
1 'polypeptide(L)'
;MPKDIVICCDGTGNEIGDNISNVLKLFRVADKNDRQRIYYHPGLGTIGLQNAWGRFKQQVRGLFGLAFGAGLDQDTLGAYLFLCRTWEPGDRVWMFGFSRGAYTVRVLAAFAHVMGLLPVDQLDLASYAFGTYKNASSDAQKSDGTFDYAPLKEVWHFSQIAGGRNIDIEFVGVWDTVASIIVPRQDNFLFDLQTLLFTRTNSTVKRFRQAIAIDERRRMFRLNRWIEPQKFRSDPFDPATEVEQDIRQVWFAGMHSDVGGGYPEDQSGPSKFPLIWMLEQAKAAGLHMDQALIDHLAWGMPLPPHKHDYVPPSATAPLHNSLTAAWEILEWIPKSDKWKEWPERKSFLGFYLPRGEPRPIADGATIHASVLERMEKDPAYKPINMPKTYNVEPMTPPPAPPAATA
;
A
#
# COMPACT_ATOMS: atom_id res chain seq x y z
N MET A 1 -25.60 13.62 8.94
CA MET A 1 -24.31 13.82 9.66
C MET A 1 -23.24 13.17 8.80
N PRO A 2 -22.09 13.83 8.61
CA PRO A 2 -20.97 13.24 7.87
C PRO A 2 -20.56 11.89 8.44
N LYS A 3 -20.15 10.97 7.56
CA LYS A 3 -19.63 9.64 7.91
C LYS A 3 -18.20 9.44 7.42
N ASP A 4 -17.51 8.52 8.08
CA ASP A 4 -16.22 8.00 7.63
C ASP A 4 -16.45 6.78 6.73
N ILE A 5 -15.86 6.79 5.54
CA ILE A 5 -15.93 5.68 4.59
C ILE A 5 -14.54 5.11 4.44
N VAL A 6 -14.33 3.89 4.94
CA VAL A 6 -13.04 3.23 5.03
C VAL A 6 -12.95 2.13 3.98
N ILE A 7 -11.93 2.18 3.13
CA ILE A 7 -11.62 1.18 2.12
C ILE A 7 -10.36 0.44 2.57
N CYS A 8 -10.43 -0.88 2.70
CA CYS A 8 -9.30 -1.73 3.07
C CYS A 8 -9.07 -2.78 1.97
N CYS A 9 -7.95 -2.68 1.23
CA CYS A 9 -7.59 -3.66 0.21
C CYS A 9 -6.33 -4.42 0.61
N ASP A 10 -6.41 -5.74 0.73
CA ASP A 10 -5.28 -6.57 1.12
C ASP A 10 -4.42 -7.03 -0.08
N GLY A 11 -3.19 -7.47 0.21
CA GLY A 11 -2.25 -8.03 -0.75
C GLY A 11 -2.64 -9.41 -1.27
N THR A 12 -2.04 -9.81 -2.40
CA THR A 12 -2.25 -11.13 -3.02
C THR A 12 -1.89 -12.29 -2.08
N GLY A 13 -2.82 -13.22 -1.88
CA GLY A 13 -2.57 -14.44 -1.10
C GLY A 13 -2.70 -14.29 0.42
N ASN A 14 -3.16 -13.13 0.91
CA ASN A 14 -3.63 -12.97 2.28
C ASN A 14 -5.10 -13.40 2.35
N GLU A 15 -5.43 -14.23 3.34
CA GLU A 15 -6.77 -14.79 3.54
C GLU A 15 -7.31 -14.38 4.91
N ILE A 16 -8.64 -14.42 5.07
CA ILE A 16 -9.26 -14.42 6.40
C ILE A 16 -9.00 -15.80 7.01
N GLY A 17 -7.84 -15.94 7.65
CA GLY A 17 -7.38 -17.16 8.33
C GLY A 17 -6.51 -16.80 9.52
N ASP A 18 -5.68 -17.73 10.00
CA ASP A 18 -4.89 -17.52 11.22
C ASP A 18 -3.76 -16.48 11.03
N ASN A 19 -3.19 -16.40 9.84
CA ASN A 19 -2.11 -15.47 9.51
C ASN A 19 -2.67 -14.19 8.89
N ILE A 20 -2.92 -13.19 9.73
CA ILE A 20 -3.61 -11.96 9.32
C ILE A 20 -2.64 -10.83 8.96
N SER A 21 -2.95 -10.11 7.88
CA SER A 21 -2.24 -8.89 7.47
C SER A 21 -2.53 -7.72 8.41
N ASN A 22 -1.72 -6.67 8.31
CA ASN A 22 -1.96 -5.41 9.01
C ASN A 22 -3.21 -4.68 8.49
N VAL A 23 -3.61 -4.91 7.22
CA VAL A 23 -4.87 -4.40 6.67
C VAL A 23 -6.06 -5.07 7.37
N LEU A 24 -6.03 -6.39 7.52
CA LEU A 24 -7.10 -7.12 8.21
C LEU A 24 -7.13 -6.81 9.71
N LYS A 25 -5.97 -6.61 10.35
CA LYS A 25 -5.91 -6.11 11.75
C LYS A 25 -6.55 -4.72 11.86
N LEU A 26 -6.24 -3.79 10.95
CA LEU A 26 -6.89 -2.47 10.90
C LEU A 26 -8.40 -2.59 10.70
N PHE A 27 -8.83 -3.42 9.74
CA PHE A 27 -10.24 -3.68 9.51
C PHE A 27 -10.94 -4.19 10.77
N ARG A 28 -10.29 -5.06 11.56
CA ARG A 28 -10.85 -5.61 12.81
C ARG A 28 -11.01 -4.54 13.89
N VAL A 29 -10.02 -3.68 14.09
CA VAL A 29 -10.06 -2.63 15.13
C VAL A 29 -10.92 -1.43 14.75
N ALA A 30 -11.15 -1.17 13.46
CA ALA A 30 -12.00 -0.07 13.02
C ALA A 30 -13.47 -0.29 13.41
N ASP A 31 -14.08 0.76 13.96
CA ASP A 31 -15.52 0.77 14.31
C ASP A 31 -16.39 0.50 13.08
N LYS A 32 -17.49 -0.22 13.28
CA LYS A 32 -18.45 -0.61 12.22
C LYS A 32 -19.84 -0.19 12.64
N ASN A 33 -20.31 0.93 12.11
CA ASN A 33 -21.62 1.49 12.43
C ASN A 33 -22.10 2.46 11.32
N ASP A 34 -23.23 3.13 11.51
CA ASP A 34 -23.79 4.03 10.50
C ASP A 34 -22.95 5.29 10.25
N ARG A 35 -22.06 5.66 11.18
CA ARG A 35 -21.13 6.79 11.05
C ARG A 35 -19.76 6.39 10.54
N GLN A 36 -19.42 5.10 10.54
CA GLN A 36 -18.18 4.58 9.97
C GLN A 36 -18.45 3.30 9.16
N ARG A 37 -18.54 3.46 7.84
CA ARG A 37 -18.81 2.40 6.87
C ARG A 37 -17.48 1.87 6.35
N ILE A 38 -17.27 0.56 6.42
CA ILE A 38 -16.01 -0.05 6.00
C ILE A 38 -16.22 -1.12 4.93
N TYR A 39 -15.38 -1.09 3.91
CA TYR A 39 -15.29 -2.07 2.84
C TYR A 39 -13.94 -2.78 2.93
N TYR A 40 -13.98 -4.12 2.95
CA TYR A 40 -12.78 -4.95 2.95
C TYR A 40 -12.74 -5.81 1.69
N HIS A 41 -11.64 -5.72 0.96
CA HIS A 41 -11.37 -6.56 -0.19
C HIS A 41 -10.23 -7.54 0.14
N PRO A 42 -10.49 -8.86 0.23
CA PRO A 42 -9.43 -9.86 0.34
C PRO A 42 -8.66 -9.89 -0.98
N GLY A 43 -7.33 -9.77 -0.97
CA GLY A 43 -6.56 -9.78 -2.20
C GLY A 43 -6.80 -11.07 -3.01
N LEU A 44 -7.06 -10.96 -4.32
CA LEU A 44 -7.23 -12.07 -5.26
C LEU A 44 -6.29 -13.25 -5.01
N GLY A 45 -6.88 -14.44 -5.12
CA GLY A 45 -6.25 -15.74 -4.91
C GLY A 45 -6.93 -16.58 -3.82
N THR A 46 -7.94 -16.03 -3.17
CA THR A 46 -8.65 -16.46 -1.95
C THR A 46 -9.54 -17.70 -2.10
N ILE A 47 -9.21 -18.65 -2.98
CA ILE A 47 -9.95 -19.92 -3.09
C ILE A 47 -9.05 -21.08 -2.65
N GLY A 48 -9.19 -21.42 -1.37
CA GLY A 48 -9.04 -22.74 -0.73
C GLY A 48 -8.09 -23.74 -1.39
N LEU A 49 -6.79 -23.64 -1.09
CA LEU A 49 -5.85 -24.74 -1.29
C LEU A 49 -4.90 -24.85 -0.08
N GLN A 50 -4.98 -25.99 0.62
CA GLN A 50 -4.24 -26.28 1.85
C GLN A 50 -2.71 -26.42 1.68
N ASN A 51 -2.16 -26.31 0.46
CA ASN A 51 -0.76 -26.63 0.16
C ASN A 51 0.11 -25.38 -0.12
N ALA A 52 1.24 -25.25 0.58
CA ALA A 52 2.18 -24.13 0.47
C ALA A 52 2.73 -23.89 -0.96
N TRP A 53 2.97 -24.97 -1.71
CA TRP A 53 3.42 -24.89 -3.12
C TRP A 53 2.35 -24.31 -4.05
N GLY A 54 1.07 -24.57 -3.76
CA GLY A 54 -0.07 -24.01 -4.51
C GLY A 54 -0.20 -22.49 -4.29
N ARG A 55 -0.15 -22.06 -3.03
CA ARG A 55 -0.14 -20.62 -2.65
C ARG A 55 1.04 -19.88 -3.29
N PHE A 56 2.23 -20.48 -3.28
CA PHE A 56 3.42 -19.93 -3.93
C PHE A 56 3.28 -19.79 -5.46
N LYS A 57 2.83 -20.85 -6.15
CA LYS A 57 2.60 -20.83 -7.59
C LYS A 57 1.57 -19.75 -7.98
N GLN A 58 0.59 -19.51 -7.12
CA GLN A 58 -0.44 -18.48 -7.31
C GLN A 58 0.09 -17.07 -7.04
N GLN A 59 0.91 -16.85 -6.01
CA GLN A 59 1.58 -15.57 -5.77
C GLN A 59 2.47 -15.18 -6.95
N VAL A 60 3.27 -16.12 -7.45
CA VAL A 60 4.11 -15.90 -8.64
C VAL A 60 3.24 -15.68 -9.88
N ARG A 61 2.24 -16.53 -10.15
CA ARG A 61 1.32 -16.32 -11.30
C ARG A 61 0.55 -15.00 -11.24
N GLY A 62 0.11 -14.60 -10.05
CA GLY A 62 -0.55 -13.32 -9.81
C GLY A 62 0.37 -12.13 -10.04
N LEU A 63 1.68 -12.28 -9.84
CA LEU A 63 2.68 -11.25 -10.09
C LEU A 63 3.13 -11.18 -11.57
N PHE A 64 3.07 -12.30 -12.30
CA PHE A 64 3.54 -12.43 -13.68
C PHE A 64 2.45 -12.39 -14.76
N GLY A 65 1.16 -12.34 -14.41
CA GLY A 65 0.06 -12.64 -15.34
C GLY A 65 -0.82 -11.45 -15.77
N LEU A 66 -1.49 -11.63 -16.91
CA LEU A 66 -2.70 -10.90 -17.35
C LEU A 66 -3.81 -10.85 -16.27
N ALA A 67 -3.82 -11.83 -15.37
CA ALA A 67 -4.68 -11.87 -14.19
C ALA A 67 -4.39 -10.75 -13.18
N PHE A 68 -3.18 -10.17 -13.17
CA PHE A 68 -2.89 -8.98 -12.37
C PHE A 68 -3.68 -7.77 -12.87
N GLY A 69 -3.69 -7.54 -14.19
CA GLY A 69 -4.41 -6.42 -14.81
C GLY A 69 -5.92 -6.57 -14.63
N ALA A 70 -6.49 -7.71 -15.06
CA ALA A 70 -7.93 -7.96 -14.94
C ALA A 70 -8.39 -8.01 -13.46
N GLY A 71 -7.55 -8.53 -12.58
CA GLY A 71 -7.80 -8.58 -11.15
C GLY A 71 -7.75 -7.22 -10.47
N LEU A 72 -6.71 -6.43 -10.72
CA LEU A 72 -6.59 -5.06 -10.21
C LEU A 72 -7.80 -4.21 -10.65
N ASP A 73 -8.25 -4.40 -11.89
CA ASP A 73 -9.42 -3.70 -12.41
C ASP A 73 -10.69 -4.06 -11.62
N GLN A 74 -10.92 -5.36 -11.36
CA GLN A 74 -12.05 -5.83 -10.55
C GLN A 74 -11.97 -5.31 -9.10
N ASP A 75 -10.81 -5.42 -8.46
CA ASP A 75 -10.59 -4.99 -7.07
C ASP A 75 -10.85 -3.48 -6.93
N THR A 76 -10.30 -2.69 -7.86
CA THR A 76 -10.46 -1.23 -7.91
C THR A 76 -11.91 -0.83 -8.18
N LEU A 77 -12.55 -1.43 -9.19
CA LEU A 77 -13.94 -1.14 -9.54
C LEU A 77 -14.90 -1.53 -8.41
N GLY A 78 -14.68 -2.66 -7.74
CA GLY A 78 -15.50 -3.06 -6.59
C GLY A 78 -15.48 -2.00 -5.47
N ALA A 79 -14.29 -1.53 -5.10
CA ALA A 79 -14.14 -0.46 -4.11
C ALA A 79 -14.71 0.89 -4.60
N TYR A 80 -14.51 1.23 -5.87
CA TYR A 80 -15.06 2.45 -6.48
C TYR A 80 -16.59 2.47 -6.49
N LEU A 81 -17.22 1.35 -6.87
CA LEU A 81 -18.68 1.20 -6.85
C LEU A 81 -19.23 1.28 -5.43
N PHE A 82 -18.53 0.71 -4.44
CA PHE A 82 -18.89 0.88 -3.03
C PHE A 82 -18.83 2.36 -2.61
N LEU A 83 -17.77 3.08 -2.98
CA LEU A 83 -17.65 4.52 -2.71
C LEU A 83 -18.80 5.30 -3.37
N CYS A 84 -19.08 5.08 -4.65
CA CYS A 84 -20.13 5.81 -5.35
C CYS A 84 -21.52 5.61 -4.72
N ARG A 85 -21.80 4.41 -4.21
CA ARG A 85 -23.07 4.09 -3.52
C ARG A 85 -23.18 4.65 -2.11
N THR A 86 -22.05 4.82 -1.43
CA THR A 86 -22.02 5.13 0.01
C THR A 86 -21.76 6.61 0.26
N TRP A 87 -20.96 7.25 -0.57
CA TRP A 87 -20.47 8.61 -0.35
C TRP A 87 -21.54 9.67 -0.58
N GLU A 88 -21.64 10.56 0.39
CA GLU A 88 -22.44 11.78 0.37
C GLU A 88 -21.54 13.01 0.61
N PRO A 89 -21.92 14.20 0.12
CA PRO A 89 -21.16 15.42 0.38
C PRO A 89 -20.90 15.63 1.88
N GLY A 90 -19.64 15.87 2.22
CA GLY A 90 -19.18 16.05 3.60
C GLY A 90 -18.56 14.80 4.22
N ASP A 91 -18.74 13.61 3.63
CA ASP A 91 -18.11 12.38 4.11
C ASP A 91 -16.60 12.37 3.89
N ARG A 92 -15.88 11.73 4.82
CA ARG A 92 -14.42 11.57 4.74
C ARG A 92 -14.07 10.19 4.22
N VAL A 93 -13.18 10.13 3.22
CA VAL A 93 -12.74 8.86 2.62
C VAL A 93 -11.36 8.48 3.16
N TRP A 94 -11.24 7.25 3.65
CA TRP A 94 -10.04 6.66 4.20
C TRP A 94 -9.68 5.43 3.38
N MET A 95 -8.43 5.30 2.96
CA MET A 95 -8.01 4.15 2.17
C MET A 95 -6.76 3.50 2.76
N PHE A 96 -6.82 2.19 2.94
CA PHE A 96 -5.75 1.38 3.49
C PHE A 96 -5.43 0.20 2.59
N GLY A 97 -4.14 -0.09 2.43
CA GLY A 97 -3.77 -1.30 1.71
C GLY A 97 -2.35 -1.76 1.92
N PHE A 98 -2.10 -3.03 1.62
CA PHE A 98 -0.79 -3.65 1.70
C PHE A 98 -0.40 -4.23 0.34
N SER A 99 0.86 -4.07 -0.07
CA SER A 99 1.40 -4.72 -1.28
C SER A 99 0.65 -4.31 -2.55
N ARG A 100 0.04 -5.26 -3.27
CA ARG A 100 -0.89 -4.99 -4.37
C ARG A 100 -2.13 -4.24 -3.90
N GLY A 101 -2.66 -4.54 -2.72
CA GLY A 101 -3.78 -3.81 -2.13
C GLY A 101 -3.45 -2.34 -1.89
N ALA A 102 -2.21 -2.03 -1.50
CA ALA A 102 -1.71 -0.66 -1.43
C ALA A 102 -1.71 0.03 -2.80
N TYR A 103 -1.31 -0.68 -3.86
CA TYR A 103 -1.39 -0.15 -5.21
C TYR A 103 -2.85 0.04 -5.66
N THR A 104 -3.73 -0.90 -5.32
CA THR A 104 -5.17 -0.86 -5.62
C THR A 104 -5.82 0.40 -5.05
N VAL A 105 -5.58 0.72 -3.77
CA VAL A 105 -6.13 1.95 -3.18
C VAL A 105 -5.53 3.22 -3.77
N ARG A 106 -4.28 3.18 -4.25
CA ARG A 106 -3.67 4.33 -4.95
C ARG A 106 -4.25 4.51 -6.35
N VAL A 107 -4.55 3.42 -7.07
CA VAL A 107 -5.28 3.47 -8.35
C VAL A 107 -6.71 3.95 -8.13
N LEU A 108 -7.39 3.49 -7.08
CA LEU A 108 -8.70 3.98 -6.68
C LEU A 108 -8.69 5.49 -6.42
N ALA A 109 -7.73 5.98 -5.62
CA ALA A 109 -7.55 7.39 -5.35
C ALA A 109 -7.28 8.22 -6.61
N ALA A 110 -6.43 7.69 -7.51
CA ALA A 110 -6.11 8.34 -8.78
C ALA A 110 -7.32 8.38 -9.73
N PHE A 111 -8.06 7.28 -9.82
CA PHE A 111 -9.26 7.22 -10.65
C PHE A 111 -10.34 8.15 -10.12
N ALA A 112 -10.61 8.17 -8.81
CA ALA A 112 -11.54 9.10 -8.20
C ALA A 112 -11.09 10.57 -8.35
N HIS A 113 -9.78 10.84 -8.35
CA HIS A 113 -9.23 12.18 -8.60
C HIS A 113 -9.53 12.67 -10.03
N VAL A 114 -9.41 11.81 -11.03
CA VAL A 114 -9.62 12.19 -12.44
C VAL A 114 -11.08 12.15 -12.83
N MET A 115 -11.80 11.10 -12.42
CA MET A 115 -13.17 10.82 -12.85
C MET A 115 -14.23 11.39 -11.89
N GLY A 116 -13.88 11.72 -10.65
CA GLY A 116 -14.84 11.92 -9.57
C GLY A 116 -15.58 10.61 -9.22
N LEU A 117 -16.57 10.70 -8.33
CA LEU A 117 -17.50 9.61 -8.05
C LEU A 117 -18.75 9.74 -8.90
N LEU A 118 -19.07 8.68 -9.64
CA LEU A 118 -20.29 8.61 -10.43
C LEU A 118 -21.54 8.66 -9.54
N PRO A 119 -22.64 9.27 -10.02
CA PRO A 119 -23.96 9.09 -9.45
C PRO A 119 -24.38 7.62 -9.47
N VAL A 120 -25.22 7.22 -8.52
CA VAL A 120 -25.72 5.85 -8.41
C VAL A 120 -26.47 5.37 -9.66
N ASP A 121 -27.09 6.28 -10.41
CA ASP A 121 -27.79 5.97 -11.67
C ASP A 121 -26.85 5.75 -12.86
N GLN A 122 -25.55 6.04 -12.71
CA GLN A 122 -24.55 5.98 -13.78
C GLN A 122 -23.48 4.90 -13.53
N LEU A 123 -23.67 4.02 -12.55
CA LEU A 123 -22.66 3.04 -12.16
C LEU A 123 -22.30 2.04 -13.26
N ASP A 124 -23.20 1.78 -14.21
CA ASP A 124 -22.94 0.91 -15.36
C ASP A 124 -21.81 1.47 -16.26
N LEU A 125 -21.57 2.79 -16.20
CA LEU A 125 -20.49 3.45 -16.91
C LEU A 125 -19.12 3.29 -16.23
N ALA A 126 -19.05 2.83 -14.98
CA ALA A 126 -17.81 2.81 -14.20
C ALA A 126 -16.70 2.00 -14.88
N SER A 127 -17.03 0.82 -15.41
CA SER A 127 -16.05 -0.03 -16.10
C SER A 127 -15.51 0.62 -17.37
N TYR A 128 -16.39 1.30 -18.13
CA TYR A 128 -16.00 2.04 -19.32
C TYR A 128 -15.10 3.24 -18.96
N ALA A 129 -15.52 4.06 -18.00
CA ALA A 129 -14.77 5.21 -17.50
C ALA A 129 -13.36 4.81 -17.01
N PHE A 130 -13.27 3.69 -16.30
CA PHE A 130 -11.99 3.16 -15.83
C PHE A 130 -11.09 2.71 -16.99
N GLY A 131 -11.66 2.04 -18.00
CA GLY A 131 -10.96 1.72 -19.24
C GLY A 131 -10.40 2.96 -19.94
N THR A 132 -11.21 4.01 -20.08
CA THR A 132 -10.81 5.29 -20.68
C THR A 132 -9.67 5.94 -19.88
N TYR A 133 -9.76 5.95 -18.55
CA TYR A 133 -8.68 6.45 -17.68
C TYR A 133 -7.36 5.68 -17.86
N LYS A 134 -7.41 4.35 -17.97
CA LYS A 134 -6.22 3.51 -18.18
C LYS A 134 -5.57 3.77 -19.54
N ASN A 135 -6.37 3.93 -20.59
CA ASN A 135 -5.89 4.27 -21.93
C ASN A 135 -5.23 5.65 -21.93
N ALA A 136 -5.93 6.66 -21.40
CA ALA A 136 -5.40 8.02 -21.29
C ALA A 136 -4.10 8.08 -20.45
N SER A 137 -4.01 7.29 -19.38
CA SER A 137 -2.77 7.18 -18.60
C SER A 137 -1.61 6.57 -19.38
N SER A 138 -1.89 5.60 -20.24
CA SER A 138 -0.87 4.97 -21.09
C SER A 138 -0.40 5.93 -22.18
N ASP A 139 -1.32 6.67 -22.80
CA ASP A 139 -1.02 7.64 -23.87
C ASP A 139 -0.32 8.89 -23.34
N ALA A 140 -0.56 9.24 -22.07
CA ALA A 140 0.10 10.34 -21.40
C ALA A 140 1.60 10.10 -21.17
N GLN A 141 2.04 8.85 -21.11
CA GLN A 141 3.42 8.53 -20.78
C GLN A 141 4.33 8.73 -22.00
N LYS A 142 5.19 9.75 -21.96
CA LYS A 142 6.20 9.97 -23.00
C LYS A 142 7.40 9.05 -22.83
N SER A 143 8.14 8.83 -23.92
CA SER A 143 9.35 7.99 -23.95
C SER A 143 10.49 8.52 -23.08
N ASP A 144 10.47 9.81 -22.74
CA ASP A 144 11.43 10.48 -21.86
C ASP A 144 11.03 10.42 -20.37
N GLY A 145 9.89 9.78 -20.04
CA GLY A 145 9.37 9.66 -18.68
C GLY A 145 8.56 10.86 -18.19
N THR A 146 8.32 11.87 -19.04
CA THR A 146 7.40 12.97 -18.75
C THR A 146 5.95 12.59 -19.07
N PHE A 147 4.99 13.35 -18.53
CA PHE A 147 3.56 13.11 -18.74
C PHE A 147 2.92 14.23 -19.58
N ASP A 148 2.23 13.84 -20.65
CA ASP A 148 1.28 14.68 -21.38
C ASP A 148 -0.12 14.49 -20.80
N TYR A 149 -0.72 15.54 -20.25
CA TYR A 149 -2.08 15.42 -19.70
C TYR A 149 -3.17 15.65 -20.75
N ALA A 150 -2.83 15.97 -22.01
CA ALA A 150 -3.83 16.15 -23.07
C ALA A 150 -4.79 14.95 -23.23
N PRO A 151 -4.36 13.67 -23.13
CA PRO A 151 -5.27 12.52 -23.19
C PRO A 151 -6.31 12.46 -22.06
N LEU A 152 -6.07 13.13 -20.92
CA LEU A 152 -7.05 13.18 -19.83
C LEU A 152 -8.26 14.06 -20.15
N LYS A 153 -8.18 14.93 -21.17
CA LYS A 153 -9.28 15.80 -21.56
C LYS A 153 -10.56 15.01 -21.85
N GLU A 154 -10.43 13.84 -22.45
CA GLU A 154 -11.57 12.96 -22.73
C GLU A 154 -12.18 12.38 -21.45
N VAL A 155 -11.34 11.98 -20.48
CA VAL A 155 -11.80 11.46 -19.19
C VAL A 155 -12.50 12.56 -18.39
N TRP A 156 -11.97 13.78 -18.37
CA TRP A 156 -12.61 14.91 -17.71
C TRP A 156 -13.92 15.29 -18.37
N HIS A 157 -13.99 15.28 -19.70
CA HIS A 157 -15.24 15.52 -20.41
C HIS A 157 -16.28 14.43 -20.10
N PHE A 158 -15.85 13.16 -20.06
CA PHE A 158 -16.69 12.04 -19.66
C PHE A 158 -17.21 12.22 -18.24
N SER A 159 -16.34 12.60 -17.29
CA SER A 159 -16.71 12.92 -15.91
C SER A 159 -17.79 14.01 -15.84
N GLN A 160 -17.62 15.10 -16.60
CA GLN A 160 -18.60 16.19 -16.66
C GLN A 160 -19.97 15.72 -17.18
N ILE A 161 -20.00 14.90 -18.24
CA ILE A 161 -21.25 14.38 -18.83
C ILE A 161 -21.92 13.39 -17.87
N ALA A 162 -21.14 12.50 -17.25
CA ALA A 162 -21.64 11.46 -16.36
C ALA A 162 -21.99 11.98 -14.95
N GLY A 163 -21.76 13.27 -14.68
CA GLY A 163 -22.04 13.89 -13.39
C GLY A 163 -21.07 13.49 -12.27
N GLY A 164 -19.80 13.29 -12.60
CA GLY A 164 -18.75 12.95 -11.65
C GLY A 164 -18.64 13.99 -10.54
N ARG A 165 -18.72 13.52 -9.29
CA ARG A 165 -18.62 14.37 -8.10
C ARG A 165 -17.18 14.38 -7.59
N ASN A 166 -16.60 15.56 -7.43
CA ASN A 166 -15.28 15.71 -6.81
C ASN A 166 -15.32 15.22 -5.36
N ILE A 167 -14.24 14.58 -4.93
CA ILE A 167 -14.07 14.11 -3.56
C ILE A 167 -12.70 14.46 -3.01
N ASP A 168 -12.66 14.71 -1.71
CA ASP A 168 -11.44 14.74 -0.94
C ASP A 168 -11.18 13.38 -0.30
N ILE A 169 -9.92 12.98 -0.27
CA ILE A 169 -9.46 11.76 0.38
C ILE A 169 -8.72 12.18 1.64
N GLU A 170 -9.33 11.95 2.79
CA GLU A 170 -8.81 12.39 4.09
C GLU A 170 -7.47 11.70 4.43
N PHE A 171 -7.34 10.43 4.07
CA PHE A 171 -6.17 9.63 4.41
C PHE A 171 -5.94 8.44 3.45
N VAL A 172 -4.69 8.26 3.02
CA VAL A 172 -4.21 7.04 2.36
C VAL A 172 -3.06 6.45 3.16
N GLY A 173 -3.30 5.28 3.78
CA GLY A 173 -2.33 4.56 4.60
C GLY A 173 -1.92 3.23 3.98
N VAL A 174 -0.66 3.10 3.58
CA VAL A 174 -0.20 1.92 2.87
C VAL A 174 0.99 1.23 3.53
N TRP A 175 0.98 -0.10 3.50
CA TRP A 175 2.14 -0.92 3.84
C TRP A 175 2.80 -1.40 2.54
N ASP A 176 4.08 -1.08 2.41
CA ASP A 176 5.02 -1.57 1.41
C ASP A 176 4.46 -1.70 -0.01
N THR A 177 4.03 -0.57 -0.59
CA THR A 177 3.44 -0.56 -1.95
C THR A 177 4.42 -1.13 -2.97
N VAL A 178 4.01 -2.19 -3.67
CA VAL A 178 4.74 -2.73 -4.83
C VAL A 178 3.98 -2.41 -6.11
N ALA A 179 4.65 -1.75 -7.06
CA ALA A 179 4.10 -1.55 -8.40
C ALA A 179 4.32 -2.85 -9.18
N SER A 180 3.24 -3.52 -9.58
CA SER A 180 3.36 -4.79 -10.30
C SER A 180 2.37 -4.92 -11.44
N ILE A 181 2.08 -3.84 -12.18
CA ILE A 181 1.46 -4.03 -13.49
C ILE A 181 2.55 -4.49 -14.46
N ILE A 182 2.75 -5.80 -14.54
CA ILE A 182 3.58 -6.44 -15.56
C ILE A 182 2.62 -6.89 -16.66
N VAL A 183 2.45 -6.06 -17.70
CA VAL A 183 1.66 -6.48 -18.87
C VAL A 183 2.61 -7.13 -19.89
N PRO A 184 2.39 -8.38 -20.29
CA PRO A 184 3.04 -8.91 -21.47
C PRO A 184 2.48 -8.17 -22.71
N ARG A 185 3.31 -7.44 -23.45
CA ARG A 185 2.96 -6.95 -24.79
C ARG A 185 3.04 -8.10 -25.79
N GLN A 186 2.10 -8.18 -26.73
CA GLN A 186 2.11 -9.20 -27.80
C GLN A 186 3.32 -9.03 -28.74
N ASP A 187 3.96 -7.86 -28.76
CA ASP A 187 4.87 -7.45 -29.84
C ASP A 187 6.35 -7.47 -29.42
N ASN A 188 6.67 -7.83 -28.17
CA ASN A 188 8.04 -7.88 -27.67
C ASN A 188 8.18 -8.87 -26.50
N PHE A 189 9.28 -9.64 -26.45
CA PHE A 189 9.63 -10.54 -25.33
C PHE A 189 9.98 -9.81 -24.01
N LEU A 190 9.71 -8.50 -23.92
CA LEU A 190 10.01 -7.65 -22.76
C LEU A 190 8.71 -7.16 -22.11
N PHE A 191 8.68 -7.21 -20.78
CA PHE A 191 7.57 -6.74 -19.96
C PHE A 191 7.54 -5.20 -19.87
N ASP A 192 6.34 -4.61 -19.94
CA ASP A 192 6.14 -3.17 -19.76
C ASP A 192 5.50 -2.87 -18.39
N LEU A 193 5.94 -1.79 -17.76
CA LEU A 193 5.39 -1.29 -16.49
C LEU A 193 4.39 -0.19 -16.82
N GLN A 194 3.11 -0.54 -16.97
CA GLN A 194 2.07 0.48 -17.08
C GLN A 194 2.05 1.29 -15.78
N THR A 195 2.36 2.58 -15.89
CA THR A 195 2.27 3.51 -14.76
C THR A 195 0.99 4.31 -14.93
N LEU A 196 -0.01 4.00 -14.11
CA LEU A 196 -1.24 4.78 -14.10
C LEU A 196 -0.97 6.17 -13.49
N LEU A 197 -1.51 7.21 -14.14
CA LEU A 197 -1.33 8.60 -13.73
C LEU A 197 -1.85 8.82 -12.32
N PHE A 198 -1.23 9.74 -11.60
CA PHE A 198 -1.61 10.14 -10.24
C PHE A 198 -1.54 9.03 -9.17
N THR A 199 -1.05 7.84 -9.49
CA THR A 199 -0.81 6.80 -8.49
C THR A 199 0.36 7.13 -7.57
N ARG A 200 1.22 8.09 -7.92
CA ARG A 200 2.36 8.56 -7.11
C ARG A 200 2.27 10.04 -6.72
N THR A 201 1.32 10.76 -7.31
CA THR A 201 1.06 12.19 -7.13
C THR A 201 -0.44 12.43 -7.14
N ASN A 202 -1.04 12.96 -6.09
CA ASN A 202 -2.49 13.15 -6.07
C ASN A 202 -2.88 14.29 -5.14
N SER A 203 -3.45 15.36 -5.69
CA SER A 203 -3.82 16.57 -4.95
C SER A 203 -5.15 16.46 -4.19
N THR A 204 -5.92 15.39 -4.40
CA THR A 204 -7.14 15.11 -3.59
C THR A 204 -6.83 14.36 -2.30
N VAL A 205 -5.61 13.81 -2.18
CA VAL A 205 -5.18 13.14 -0.96
C VAL A 205 -4.68 14.20 0.02
N LYS A 206 -5.27 14.28 1.20
CA LYS A 206 -4.87 15.24 2.23
C LYS A 206 -3.71 14.73 3.07
N ARG A 207 -3.76 13.45 3.45
CA ARG A 207 -2.70 12.77 4.22
C ARG A 207 -2.28 11.48 3.56
N PHE A 208 -0.97 11.30 3.39
CA PHE A 208 -0.39 10.07 2.88
C PHE A 208 0.58 9.48 3.91
N ARG A 209 0.44 8.18 4.18
CA ARG A 209 1.33 7.41 5.07
C ARG A 209 1.79 6.16 4.35
N GLN A 210 3.09 5.90 4.34
CA GLN A 210 3.64 4.66 3.82
C GLN A 210 4.68 4.06 4.77
N ALA A 211 4.43 2.84 5.23
CA ALA A 211 5.41 2.02 5.92
C ALA A 211 6.20 1.21 4.89
N ILE A 212 7.53 1.20 4.96
CA ILE A 212 8.41 0.65 3.92
C ILE A 212 9.37 -0.38 4.51
N ALA A 213 9.52 -1.52 3.85
CA ALA A 213 10.48 -2.57 4.22
C ALA A 213 11.91 -2.21 3.77
N ILE A 214 12.85 -2.19 4.72
CA ILE A 214 14.29 -1.97 4.48
C ILE A 214 14.94 -3.18 3.80
N ASP A 215 14.61 -4.39 4.26
CA ASP A 215 15.36 -5.60 3.92
C ASP A 215 14.81 -6.35 2.70
N GLU A 216 13.72 -5.87 2.09
CA GLU A 216 13.12 -6.47 0.91
C GLU A 216 14.04 -6.34 -0.32
N ARG A 217 14.36 -7.50 -0.93
CA ARG A 217 15.41 -7.65 -1.96
C ARG A 217 14.93 -8.32 -3.24
N ARG A 218 13.70 -8.83 -3.28
CA ARG A 218 13.17 -9.51 -4.46
C ARG A 218 12.98 -8.50 -5.58
N ARG A 219 13.55 -8.77 -6.76
CA ARG A 219 13.53 -7.85 -7.91
C ARG A 219 12.13 -7.44 -8.37
N MET A 220 11.13 -8.28 -8.08
CA MET A 220 9.73 -8.08 -8.48
C MET A 220 8.94 -7.26 -7.44
N PHE A 221 9.51 -6.99 -6.26
CA PHE A 221 8.92 -6.22 -5.17
C PHE A 221 9.49 -4.80 -5.14
N ARG A 222 9.49 -4.15 -6.30
CA ARG A 222 9.96 -2.77 -6.40
C ARG A 222 9.02 -1.82 -5.68
N LEU A 223 9.63 -0.99 -4.84
CA LEU A 223 8.93 -0.02 -4.04
C LEU A 223 8.32 1.07 -4.94
N ASN A 224 7.00 1.22 -4.88
CA ASN A 224 6.34 2.36 -5.49
C ASN A 224 6.32 3.52 -4.49
N ARG A 225 7.30 4.42 -4.57
CA ARG A 225 7.39 5.58 -3.66
C ARG A 225 6.36 6.64 -4.00
N TRP A 226 5.81 7.29 -2.97
CA TRP A 226 5.09 8.55 -3.14
C TRP A 226 6.09 9.66 -3.43
N ILE A 227 5.79 10.53 -4.39
CA ILE A 227 6.67 11.65 -4.72
C ILE A 227 6.44 12.75 -3.68
N GLU A 228 7.47 13.42 -3.21
CA GLU A 228 7.36 14.49 -2.21
C GLU A 228 8.30 15.64 -2.57
N PRO A 229 7.95 16.91 -2.29
CA PRO A 229 6.70 17.38 -1.67
C PRO A 229 5.50 17.40 -2.65
N GLN A 230 4.27 17.53 -2.13
CA GLN A 230 3.05 17.72 -2.91
C GLN A 230 2.08 18.67 -2.21
N LYS A 231 1.07 19.13 -2.94
CA LYS A 231 -0.01 19.98 -2.45
C LYS A 231 -1.32 19.21 -2.38
N PHE A 232 -2.10 19.46 -1.34
CA PHE A 232 -3.52 19.11 -1.27
C PHE A 232 -4.37 20.31 -1.69
N ARG A 233 -5.45 20.08 -2.42
CA ARG A 233 -6.38 21.12 -2.86
C ARG A 233 -7.81 20.61 -2.82
N SER A 234 -8.63 21.14 -1.91
CA SER A 234 -10.02 20.70 -1.71
C SER A 234 -10.97 21.18 -2.81
N ASP A 235 -10.69 22.34 -3.42
CA ASP A 235 -11.40 22.80 -4.61
C ASP A 235 -10.41 22.92 -5.77
N PRO A 236 -10.48 22.06 -6.80
CA PRO A 236 -9.56 22.12 -7.94
C PRO A 236 -9.59 23.46 -8.68
N PHE A 237 -10.69 24.22 -8.58
CA PHE A 237 -10.90 25.49 -9.26
C PHE A 237 -10.55 26.72 -8.41
N ASP A 238 -10.32 26.56 -7.10
CA ASP A 238 -9.89 27.64 -6.21
C ASP A 238 -8.46 27.40 -5.69
N PRO A 239 -7.45 28.11 -6.24
CA PRO A 239 -6.07 28.03 -5.77
C PRO A 239 -5.90 28.40 -4.29
N ALA A 240 -6.82 29.17 -3.69
CA ALA A 240 -6.73 29.55 -2.28
C ALA A 240 -6.96 28.37 -1.32
N THR A 241 -7.52 27.26 -1.80
CA THR A 241 -7.69 26.02 -1.02
C THR A 241 -6.44 25.15 -0.97
N GLU A 242 -5.36 25.55 -1.64
CA GLU A 242 -4.13 24.79 -1.71
C GLU A 242 -3.32 24.88 -0.41
N VAL A 243 -2.94 23.72 0.13
CA VAL A 243 -2.05 23.58 1.30
C VAL A 243 -1.01 22.49 1.06
N GLU A 244 0.07 22.45 1.85
CA GLU A 244 1.01 21.33 1.81
C GLU A 244 0.29 20.02 2.14
N GLN A 245 0.54 18.98 1.34
CA GLN A 245 0.08 17.64 1.65
C GLN A 245 0.87 17.10 2.85
N ASP A 246 0.18 16.51 3.82
CA ASP A 246 0.85 15.87 4.96
C ASP A 246 1.28 14.46 4.57
N ILE A 247 2.56 14.31 4.21
CA ILE A 247 3.18 13.07 3.74
C ILE A 247 4.14 12.54 4.81
N ARG A 248 4.05 11.25 5.13
CA ARG A 248 5.11 10.54 5.87
C ARG A 248 5.42 9.18 5.23
N GLN A 249 6.68 8.97 4.87
CA GLN A 249 7.20 7.69 4.38
C GLN A 249 8.26 7.20 5.37
N VAL A 250 7.96 6.13 6.11
CA VAL A 250 8.77 5.64 7.23
C VAL A 250 9.28 4.24 6.94
N TRP A 251 10.58 4.03 7.14
CA TRP A 251 11.25 2.76 6.90
C TRP A 251 11.35 1.91 8.17
N PHE A 252 11.03 0.63 8.03
CA PHE A 252 10.99 -0.37 9.09
C PHE A 252 11.89 -1.57 8.72
N ALA A 253 12.46 -2.21 9.74
CA ALA A 253 13.26 -3.41 9.59
C ALA A 253 12.39 -4.60 9.15
N GLY A 254 12.97 -5.48 8.33
CA GLY A 254 12.33 -6.67 7.82
C GLY A 254 12.00 -6.62 6.32
N MET A 255 11.52 -7.76 5.82
CA MET A 255 11.04 -7.96 4.46
C MET A 255 9.61 -7.43 4.29
N HIS A 256 9.05 -7.56 3.10
CA HIS A 256 7.70 -7.11 2.75
C HIS A 256 6.60 -7.47 3.77
N SER A 257 6.51 -8.74 4.18
CA SER A 257 5.50 -9.22 5.14
C SER A 257 5.89 -8.99 6.60
N ASP A 258 7.15 -8.69 6.90
CA ASP A 258 7.53 -8.15 8.21
C ASP A 258 7.01 -6.72 8.41
N VAL A 259 6.66 -6.01 7.32
CA VAL A 259 6.04 -4.69 7.38
C VAL A 259 4.52 -4.74 7.20
N GLY A 260 4.03 -5.56 6.27
CA GLY A 260 2.59 -5.67 6.00
C GLY A 260 1.83 -6.71 6.82
N GLY A 261 2.52 -7.56 7.58
CA GLY A 261 1.93 -8.72 8.26
C GLY A 261 1.69 -9.90 7.33
N GLY A 262 1.03 -10.94 7.87
CA GLY A 262 0.71 -12.19 7.15
C GLY A 262 1.64 -13.37 7.43
N TYR A 263 2.67 -13.19 8.26
CA TYR A 263 3.38 -14.32 8.88
C TYR A 263 2.57 -14.90 10.05
N PRO A 264 2.89 -16.13 10.51
CA PRO A 264 2.34 -16.69 11.74
C PRO A 264 2.44 -15.72 12.92
N GLU A 265 1.45 -15.77 13.82
CA GLU A 265 1.35 -14.79 14.89
C GLU A 265 2.54 -14.86 15.86
N ASP A 266 3.07 -16.06 16.14
CA ASP A 266 4.27 -16.26 16.97
C ASP A 266 5.54 -15.59 16.44
N GLN A 267 5.56 -15.29 15.13
CA GLN A 267 6.65 -14.63 14.41
C GLN A 267 6.32 -13.17 14.03
N SER A 268 5.14 -12.67 14.41
CA SER A 268 4.62 -11.38 13.91
C SER A 268 5.18 -10.15 14.63
N GLY A 269 6.07 -10.30 15.62
CA GLY A 269 6.65 -9.22 16.42
C GLY A 269 7.19 -8.03 15.62
N PRO A 270 7.95 -8.22 14.52
CA PRO A 270 8.43 -7.11 13.69
C PRO A 270 7.29 -6.30 13.04
N SER A 271 6.23 -6.98 12.59
CA SER A 271 5.09 -6.38 11.89
C SER A 271 4.16 -5.55 12.77
N LYS A 272 4.32 -5.64 14.09
CA LYS A 272 3.54 -4.84 15.04
C LYS A 272 3.97 -3.38 15.03
N PHE A 273 5.25 -3.05 14.83
CA PHE A 273 5.70 -1.65 14.76
C PHE A 273 5.01 -0.85 13.64
N PRO A 274 5.04 -1.29 12.36
CA PRO A 274 4.35 -0.58 11.29
C PRO A 274 2.82 -0.64 11.39
N LEU A 275 2.26 -1.64 12.07
CA LEU A 275 0.84 -1.66 12.42
C LEU A 275 0.50 -0.54 13.40
N ILE A 276 1.16 -0.54 14.56
CA ILE A 276 0.96 0.46 15.63
C ILE A 276 1.15 1.86 15.07
N TRP A 277 2.23 2.10 14.33
CA TRP A 277 2.50 3.38 13.70
C TRP A 277 1.32 3.83 12.82
N MET A 278 0.84 2.98 11.91
CA MET A 278 -0.28 3.35 11.02
C MET A 278 -1.58 3.60 11.80
N LEU A 279 -1.87 2.77 12.81
CA LEU A 279 -3.07 2.94 13.65
C LEU A 279 -3.02 4.28 14.40
N GLU A 280 -1.88 4.65 14.97
CA GLU A 280 -1.71 5.94 15.63
C GLU A 280 -1.83 7.12 14.65
N GLN A 281 -1.25 7.00 13.45
CA GLN A 281 -1.41 8.04 12.42
C GLN A 281 -2.87 8.23 12.01
N ALA A 282 -3.62 7.13 11.81
CA ALA A 282 -5.03 7.18 11.45
C ALA A 282 -5.90 7.71 12.60
N LYS A 283 -5.63 7.29 13.85
CA LYS A 283 -6.32 7.75 15.04
C LYS A 283 -6.08 9.24 15.30
N ALA A 284 -4.84 9.70 15.14
CA ALA A 284 -4.49 11.12 15.25
C ALA A 284 -5.17 11.99 14.18
N ALA A 285 -5.46 11.42 13.01
CA ALA A 285 -6.27 12.08 11.97
C ALA A 285 -7.79 12.03 12.26
N GLY A 286 -8.22 11.25 13.25
CA GLY A 286 -9.61 11.17 13.71
C GLY A 286 -10.41 9.99 13.17
N LEU A 287 -9.76 8.89 12.78
CA LEU A 287 -10.44 7.61 12.49
C LEU A 287 -10.81 6.90 13.80
N HIS A 288 -12.05 6.41 13.91
CA HIS A 288 -12.54 5.75 15.12
C HIS A 288 -12.19 4.27 15.13
N MET A 289 -11.56 3.82 16.21
CA MET A 289 -11.08 2.45 16.40
C MET A 289 -11.21 2.02 17.85
N ASP A 290 -11.48 0.73 18.06
CA ASP A 290 -11.58 0.10 19.37
C ASP A 290 -10.19 -0.05 20.00
N GLN A 291 -9.93 0.73 21.06
CA GLN A 291 -8.66 0.71 21.77
C GLN A 291 -8.35 -0.65 22.42
N ALA A 292 -9.34 -1.33 22.98
CA ALA A 292 -9.11 -2.63 23.62
C ALA A 292 -8.69 -3.68 22.59
N LEU A 293 -9.27 -3.63 21.39
CA LEU A 293 -8.83 -4.47 20.28
C LEU A 293 -7.45 -4.07 19.72
N ILE A 294 -7.09 -2.78 19.74
CA ILE A 294 -5.72 -2.34 19.39
C ILE A 294 -4.72 -2.92 20.38
N ASP A 295 -4.97 -2.75 21.68
CA ASP A 295 -4.10 -3.25 22.74
C ASP A 295 -3.96 -4.78 22.64
N HIS A 296 -5.04 -5.48 22.30
CA HIS A 296 -5.01 -6.92 22.08
C HIS A 296 -4.20 -7.32 20.83
N LEU A 297 -4.57 -6.80 19.65
CA LEU A 297 -4.03 -7.25 18.37
C LEU A 297 -2.63 -6.73 18.07
N ALA A 298 -2.33 -5.50 18.49
CA ALA A 298 -1.10 -4.80 18.16
C ALA A 298 -0.07 -4.90 19.28
N TRP A 299 -0.50 -4.81 20.54
CA TRP A 299 0.37 -4.83 21.72
C TRP A 299 0.45 -6.19 22.41
N GLY A 300 -0.38 -7.16 22.03
CA GLY A 300 -0.38 -8.50 22.62
C GLY A 300 -0.97 -8.54 24.04
N MET A 301 -1.78 -7.54 24.41
CA MET A 301 -2.46 -7.54 25.70
C MET A 301 -3.60 -8.58 25.73
N PRO A 302 -3.85 -9.25 26.85
CA PRO A 302 -4.98 -10.18 26.95
C PRO A 302 -6.32 -9.43 26.90
N LEU A 303 -7.31 -10.01 26.19
CA LEU A 303 -8.67 -9.45 26.10
C LEU A 303 -9.74 -10.55 26.29
N PRO A 304 -10.16 -10.85 27.53
CA PRO A 304 -11.23 -11.82 27.76
C PRO A 304 -12.54 -11.38 27.08
N PRO A 305 -13.33 -12.30 26.48
CA PRO A 305 -13.17 -13.75 26.45
C PRO A 305 -12.36 -14.27 25.24
N HIS A 306 -11.67 -13.40 24.50
CA HIS A 306 -10.85 -13.83 23.36
C HIS A 306 -9.74 -14.78 23.83
N LYS A 307 -9.66 -15.93 23.16
CA LYS A 307 -8.70 -17.01 23.49
C LYS A 307 -7.42 -16.97 22.63
N HIS A 308 -7.37 -16.08 21.65
CA HIS A 308 -6.24 -16.00 20.74
C HIS A 308 -5.17 -15.08 21.33
N ASP A 309 -3.97 -15.59 21.51
CA ASP A 309 -2.84 -14.79 21.99
C ASP A 309 -2.15 -14.10 20.81
N TYR A 310 -1.82 -12.83 20.99
CA TYR A 310 -1.06 -12.03 20.01
C TYR A 310 0.29 -11.68 20.63
N VAL A 311 1.37 -11.74 19.85
CA VAL A 311 2.70 -11.38 20.34
C VAL A 311 2.84 -9.85 20.39
N PRO A 312 3.60 -9.30 21.37
CA PRO A 312 3.90 -7.87 21.40
C PRO A 312 4.89 -7.47 20.29
N PRO A 313 5.03 -6.16 19.99
CA PRO A 313 6.12 -5.67 19.14
C PRO A 313 7.48 -6.06 19.71
N SER A 314 8.38 -6.51 18.84
CA SER A 314 9.72 -6.94 19.25
C SER A 314 10.76 -6.59 18.18
N ALA A 315 11.69 -5.69 18.54
CA ALA A 315 12.76 -5.25 17.65
C ALA A 315 13.80 -6.36 17.39
N THR A 316 13.92 -7.33 18.30
CA THR A 316 14.88 -8.44 18.24
C THR A 316 14.27 -9.74 17.72
N ALA A 317 12.96 -9.80 17.47
CA ALA A 317 12.32 -10.96 16.87
C ALA A 317 13.00 -11.32 15.53
N PRO A 318 13.13 -12.61 15.17
CA PRO A 318 13.74 -13.02 13.91
C PRO A 318 13.06 -12.35 12.71
N LEU A 319 13.86 -11.80 11.80
CA LEU A 319 13.35 -11.33 10.51
C LEU A 319 13.28 -12.50 9.53
N HIS A 320 12.30 -12.46 8.66
CA HIS A 320 12.11 -13.52 7.67
C HIS A 320 12.99 -13.27 6.45
N ASN A 321 13.37 -14.34 5.74
CA ASN A 321 13.97 -14.21 4.42
C ASN A 321 12.96 -14.61 3.34
N SER A 322 12.46 -13.63 2.59
CA SER A 322 11.49 -13.86 1.53
C SER A 322 12.14 -14.23 0.19
N LEU A 323 13.45 -13.97 0.02
CA LEU A 323 14.23 -14.32 -1.16
C LEU A 323 14.62 -15.80 -1.09
N THR A 324 13.67 -16.68 -1.36
CA THR A 324 13.86 -18.14 -1.33
C THR A 324 13.34 -18.81 -2.60
N ALA A 325 13.90 -19.98 -2.93
CA ALA A 325 13.43 -20.86 -3.99
C ALA A 325 13.25 -20.15 -5.35
N ALA A 326 12.03 -20.07 -5.89
CA ALA A 326 11.84 -19.48 -7.23
C ALA A 326 12.06 -17.96 -7.25
N TRP A 327 12.03 -17.25 -6.10
CA TRP A 327 12.45 -15.85 -6.09
C TRP A 327 13.94 -15.71 -6.41
N GLU A 328 14.78 -16.62 -5.93
CA GLU A 328 16.21 -16.65 -6.29
C GLU A 328 16.42 -16.91 -7.78
N ILE A 329 15.62 -17.80 -8.39
CA ILE A 329 15.69 -18.06 -9.84
C ILE A 329 15.43 -16.78 -10.63
N LEU A 330 14.46 -15.97 -10.20
CA LEU A 330 14.12 -14.73 -10.89
C LEU A 330 15.25 -13.70 -10.82
N GLU A 331 16.09 -13.72 -9.78
CA GLU A 331 17.25 -12.83 -9.64
C GLU A 331 18.34 -13.05 -10.71
N TRP A 332 18.29 -14.16 -11.44
CA TRP A 332 19.18 -14.46 -12.56
C TRP A 332 18.67 -13.92 -13.91
N ILE A 333 17.44 -13.41 -13.95
CA ILE A 333 16.88 -12.81 -15.16
C ILE A 333 17.37 -11.34 -15.24
N PRO A 334 18.10 -10.95 -16.30
CA PRO A 334 18.60 -9.59 -16.44
C PRO A 334 17.48 -8.53 -16.41
N LYS A 335 17.77 -7.39 -15.79
CA LYS A 335 16.93 -6.19 -15.82
C LYS A 335 17.57 -5.15 -16.73
N SER A 336 16.76 -4.38 -17.45
CA SER A 336 17.27 -3.23 -18.20
C SER A 336 17.92 -2.23 -17.25
N ASP A 337 19.10 -1.75 -17.62
CA ASP A 337 19.89 -0.80 -16.86
C ASP A 337 19.27 0.59 -16.73
N LYS A 338 18.31 0.94 -17.59
CA LYS A 338 17.42 2.11 -17.44
C LYS A 338 16.75 2.17 -16.07
N TRP A 339 16.49 1.00 -15.48
CA TRP A 339 15.86 0.88 -14.18
C TRP A 339 16.86 0.50 -13.08
N LYS A 340 18.14 0.81 -13.25
CA LYS A 340 19.16 0.48 -12.25
C LYS A 340 19.07 1.43 -11.07
N GLU A 341 18.87 0.87 -9.88
CA GLU A 341 18.75 1.64 -8.62
C GLU A 341 20.10 1.79 -7.92
N TRP A 342 21.07 0.93 -8.24
CA TRP A 342 22.45 0.94 -7.74
C TRP A 342 23.45 1.22 -8.87
N PRO A 343 23.92 2.48 -9.05
CA PRO A 343 24.79 2.86 -10.16
C PRO A 343 26.06 2.02 -10.27
N GLU A 344 26.61 1.55 -9.15
CA GLU A 344 27.86 0.77 -9.08
C GLU A 344 27.74 -0.62 -9.72
N ARG A 345 26.52 -1.12 -9.94
CA ARG A 345 26.32 -2.42 -10.59
C ARG A 345 26.72 -2.35 -12.06
N LYS A 346 27.54 -3.33 -12.48
CA LYS A 346 28.01 -3.46 -13.85
C LYS A 346 26.86 -3.84 -14.78
N SER A 347 26.61 -3.00 -15.77
CA SER A 347 25.72 -3.28 -16.88
C SER A 347 26.52 -3.90 -18.04
N PHE A 348 25.92 -4.84 -18.76
CA PHE A 348 26.43 -5.42 -19.99
C PHE A 348 25.32 -5.41 -21.04
N LEU A 349 25.59 -4.83 -22.21
CA LEU A 349 24.62 -4.68 -23.31
C LEU A 349 23.27 -4.05 -22.91
N GLY A 350 23.27 -3.09 -21.98
CA GLY A 350 22.04 -2.42 -21.53
C GLY A 350 21.25 -3.19 -20.44
N PHE A 351 21.84 -4.25 -19.88
CA PHE A 351 21.21 -5.07 -18.84
C PHE A 351 22.14 -5.32 -17.65
N TYR A 352 21.59 -5.59 -16.48
CA TYR A 352 22.35 -6.01 -15.29
C TYR A 352 21.61 -7.12 -14.53
N LEU A 353 22.35 -7.86 -13.70
CA LEU A 353 21.77 -8.87 -12.81
C LEU A 353 21.41 -8.25 -11.44
N PRO A 354 20.15 -8.35 -10.99
CA PRO A 354 19.70 -7.75 -9.74
C PRO A 354 20.29 -8.44 -8.50
N ARG A 355 20.39 -9.78 -8.48
CA ARG A 355 21.06 -10.55 -7.41
C ARG A 355 20.67 -10.11 -5.99
N GLY A 356 19.36 -9.98 -5.72
CA GLY A 356 18.86 -9.60 -4.40
C GLY A 356 19.30 -8.20 -3.98
N GLU A 357 19.28 -7.23 -4.91
CA GLU A 357 19.67 -5.86 -4.59
C GLU A 357 18.76 -5.26 -3.52
N PRO A 358 19.31 -4.66 -2.44
CA PRO A 358 18.53 -3.93 -1.46
C PRO A 358 17.86 -2.71 -2.08
N ARG A 359 16.81 -2.20 -1.44
CA ARG A 359 16.16 -0.97 -1.89
C ARG A 359 17.04 0.24 -1.57
N PRO A 360 17.16 1.22 -2.48
CA PRO A 360 17.85 2.47 -2.15
C PRO A 360 17.03 3.26 -1.13
N ILE A 361 17.68 3.71 -0.06
CA ILE A 361 17.13 4.65 0.91
C ILE A 361 17.85 5.98 0.71
N ALA A 362 17.10 7.04 0.44
CA ALA A 362 17.68 8.35 0.21
C ALA A 362 18.18 8.97 1.53
N ASP A 363 19.23 9.79 1.46
CA ASP A 363 19.62 10.65 2.58
C ASP A 363 18.47 11.57 2.98
N GLY A 364 18.29 11.77 4.29
CA GLY A 364 17.16 12.49 4.87
C GLY A 364 15.87 11.67 4.99
N ALA A 365 15.84 10.40 4.58
CA ALA A 365 14.69 9.53 4.78
C ALA A 365 14.35 9.37 6.27
N THR A 366 13.10 9.03 6.57
CA THR A 366 12.65 8.80 7.95
C THR A 366 12.72 7.32 8.29
N ILE A 367 13.50 6.97 9.31
CA ILE A 367 13.67 5.61 9.81
C ILE A 367 12.92 5.48 11.14
N HIS A 368 12.19 4.38 11.34
CA HIS A 368 11.51 4.16 12.61
C HIS A 368 12.51 3.78 13.73
N ALA A 369 12.28 4.27 14.95
CA ALA A 369 13.14 4.03 16.11
C ALA A 369 13.38 2.53 16.41
N SER A 370 12.44 1.64 16.07
CA SER A 370 12.61 0.18 16.24
C SER A 370 13.76 -0.40 15.40
N VAL A 371 14.12 0.25 14.29
CA VAL A 371 15.28 -0.14 13.47
C VAL A 371 16.57 0.14 14.22
N LEU A 372 16.66 1.30 14.86
CA LEU A 372 17.83 1.70 15.65
C LEU A 372 17.98 0.81 16.87
N GLU A 373 16.88 0.55 17.58
CA GLU A 373 16.84 -0.40 18.69
C GLU A 373 17.33 -1.79 18.26
N ARG A 374 16.91 -2.26 17.07
CA ARG A 374 17.40 -3.52 16.52
C ARG A 374 18.90 -3.47 16.24
N MET A 375 19.40 -2.44 15.57
CA MET A 375 20.83 -2.29 15.27
C MET A 375 21.70 -2.24 16.53
N GLU A 376 21.17 -1.67 17.62
CA GLU A 376 21.82 -1.65 18.92
C GLU A 376 21.85 -3.04 19.59
N LYS A 377 20.71 -3.73 19.61
CA LYS A 377 20.54 -5.02 20.32
C LYS A 377 21.02 -6.24 19.53
N ASP A 378 21.08 -6.15 18.21
CA ASP A 378 21.51 -7.20 17.29
C ASP A 378 22.69 -6.68 16.44
N PRO A 379 23.95 -6.90 16.89
CA PRO A 379 25.14 -6.44 16.16
C PRO A 379 25.32 -7.06 14.77
N ALA A 380 24.58 -8.14 14.44
CA ALA A 380 24.59 -8.74 13.12
C ALA A 380 23.67 -8.01 12.14
N TYR A 381 22.68 -7.26 12.63
CA TYR A 381 21.77 -6.48 11.81
C TYR A 381 22.41 -5.15 11.37
N LYS A 382 23.05 -5.17 10.19
CA LYS A 382 23.71 -4.01 9.56
C LYS A 382 23.20 -3.82 8.13
N PRO A 383 22.04 -3.17 7.95
CA PRO A 383 21.48 -2.97 6.61
C PRO A 383 22.43 -2.13 5.76
N ILE A 384 22.87 -2.69 4.64
CA ILE A 384 23.84 -2.06 3.73
C ILE A 384 23.28 -0.79 3.06
N ASN A 385 21.96 -0.68 2.98
CA ASN A 385 21.24 0.43 2.38
C ASN A 385 20.85 1.53 3.39
N MET A 386 21.40 1.51 4.61
CA MET A 386 21.17 2.60 5.56
C MET A 386 21.75 3.91 5.01
N PRO A 387 20.97 5.01 5.03
CA PRO A 387 21.45 6.30 4.58
C PRO A 387 22.44 6.90 5.57
N LYS A 388 23.24 7.86 5.12
CA LYS A 388 24.23 8.53 5.98
C LYS A 388 23.55 9.50 6.94
N THR A 389 22.50 10.16 6.46
CA THR A 389 21.66 11.06 7.24
C THR A 389 20.21 10.58 7.19
N TYR A 390 19.52 10.65 8.32
CA TYR A 390 18.11 10.26 8.40
C TYR A 390 17.41 10.97 9.55
N ASN A 391 16.10 11.08 9.43
CA ASN A 391 15.21 11.48 10.52
C ASN A 391 14.74 10.22 11.28
N VAL A 392 14.39 10.38 12.56
CA VAL A 392 13.89 9.26 13.38
C VAL A 392 12.41 9.46 13.66
N GLU A 393 11.57 8.54 13.19
CA GLU A 393 10.18 8.46 13.64
C GLU A 393 10.16 7.80 15.02
N PRO A 394 9.61 8.46 16.06
CA PRO A 394 9.62 7.93 17.41
C PRO A 394 8.74 6.69 17.54
N MET A 395 9.09 5.82 18.49
CA MET A 395 8.28 4.68 18.86
C MET A 395 7.14 5.12 19.79
N THR A 396 5.92 4.66 19.53
CA THR A 396 4.81 4.80 20.48
C THR A 396 5.12 3.99 21.74
N PRO A 397 4.93 4.54 22.96
CA PRO A 397 5.10 3.75 24.18
C PRO A 397 4.00 2.68 24.31
N PRO A 398 4.29 1.54 24.97
CA PRO A 398 3.27 0.52 25.22
C PRO A 398 2.13 1.06 26.09
N PRO A 399 0.91 0.54 25.94
CA PRO A 399 -0.22 0.92 26.79
C PRO A 399 0.08 0.57 28.25
N ALA A 400 -0.48 1.37 29.16
CA ALA A 400 -0.36 1.09 30.59
C ALA A 400 -0.93 -0.30 30.91
N PRO A 401 -0.29 -1.07 31.81
CA PRO A 401 -0.84 -2.35 32.23
C PRO A 401 -2.23 -2.15 32.83
N PRO A 402 -3.17 -3.10 32.63
CA PRO A 402 -4.50 -3.01 33.21
C PRO A 402 -4.36 -2.84 34.73
N ALA A 403 -5.12 -1.90 35.30
CA ALA A 403 -5.16 -1.71 36.74
C ALA A 403 -5.47 -3.05 37.40
N ALA A 404 -4.62 -3.48 38.34
CA ALA A 404 -4.86 -4.71 39.09
C ALA A 404 -6.26 -4.62 39.71
N THR A 405 -7.15 -5.51 39.28
CA THR A 405 -8.46 -5.67 39.91
C THR A 405 -8.19 -6.19 41.31
N ALA A 406 -8.43 -5.33 42.30
CA ALA A 406 -8.27 -5.63 43.73
C ALA A 406 -9.36 -6.59 44.22
#